data_AF-A0A8K0QZT3-F1
#
_entry.id   AF-A0A8K0QZT3-F1
#
_cell.length_a   1.000
_cell.length_b   1.000
_cell.length_c   1.000
_cell.angle_alpha   90.00
_cell.angle_beta   90.00
_cell.angle_gamma   90.00
#
_symmetry.space_group_name_H-M   'P 1'
#
loop_
_entity.id
_entity.type
_entity.pdbx_description
1 polymer ?
#
loop_
_entity_poly.entity_id
_entity_poly.type
_entity_poly.pdbx_seq_one_letter_code
_entity_poly.pdbx_strand_id
1 'polypeptide(L)' 'MLRHHPDKDAGKTREDVERSRDRMREVNLAKDVLLDEKRRQAYDERGITTLEGFREWQFKRQYVR' A
#
# COMPACT_ATOMS: atom_id res chain seq x y z
N MET A 1 4.39 -4.22 -15.49
CA MET A 1 5.15 -3.93 -14.25
C MET A 1 6.65 -4.22 -14.48
N LEU A 2 7.36 -3.41 -15.28
CA LEU A 2 8.77 -3.66 -15.66
C LEU A 2 9.67 -2.40 -15.60
N ARG A 3 9.17 -1.26 -15.08
CA ARG A 3 9.94 -0.01 -15.04
C ARG A 3 10.86 0.14 -13.82
N HIS A 4 10.70 -0.69 -12.79
CA HIS A 4 11.39 -0.57 -11.50
C HIS A 4 12.13 -1.85 -11.07
N HIS A 5 12.72 -2.57 -12.03
CA HIS A 5 13.57 -3.73 -11.70
C HIS A 5 14.95 -3.25 -11.22
N PRO A 6 15.53 -3.81 -10.14
CA PRO A 6 16.81 -3.38 -9.55
C PRO A 6 18.02 -3.46 -10.51
N ASP A 7 17.94 -4.26 -11.59
CA ASP A 7 18.95 -4.24 -12.67
C ASP A 7 19.11 -2.88 -13.36
N LYS A 8 18.11 -2.00 -13.30
CA LYS A 8 18.18 -0.65 -13.89
C LYS A 8 18.86 0.38 -12.98
N ASP A 9 19.47 -0.05 -11.87
CA ASP A 9 20.13 0.82 -10.89
C ASP A 9 21.67 0.83 -11.03
N ALA A 10 22.24 0.26 -12.09
CA ALA A 10 23.65 0.45 -12.44
C ALA A 10 23.90 1.93 -12.81
N GLY A 11 24.50 2.69 -11.89
CA GLY A 11 24.88 4.10 -12.08
C GLY A 11 24.00 5.13 -11.38
N LYS A 12 23.00 4.72 -10.60
CA LYS A 12 22.16 5.64 -9.82
C LYS A 12 22.77 5.94 -8.46
N THR A 13 22.59 7.17 -7.98
CA THR A 13 23.02 7.56 -6.63
C THR A 13 22.21 6.80 -5.59
N ARG A 14 22.76 6.67 -4.37
CA ARG A 14 22.07 6.03 -3.24
C ARG A 14 20.68 6.64 -3.00
N GLU A 15 20.53 7.95 -3.16
CA GLU A 15 19.24 8.65 -3.05
C GLU A 15 18.23 8.21 -4.11
N ASP A 16 18.65 7.96 -5.35
CA ASP A 16 17.75 7.48 -6.41
C ASP A 16 17.24 6.07 -6.13
N VAL A 17 18.09 5.22 -5.56
CA VAL A 17 17.71 3.85 -5.15
C VAL A 17 16.73 3.90 -3.98
N GLU A 18 16.96 4.78 -3.00
CA GLU A 18 16.05 4.99 -1.86
C GLU A 18 14.69 5.52 -2.33
N ARG A 19 14.66 6.56 -3.19
CA ARG A 19 13.41 7.08 -3.79
C ARG A 19 12.64 6.01 -4.58
N SER A 20 13.33 5.17 -5.34
CA SER A 20 12.71 4.09 -6.11
C SER A 20 12.08 3.04 -5.19
N ARG A 21 12.77 2.67 -4.10
CA ARG A 21 12.26 1.75 -3.09
C ARG A 21 11.03 2.29 -2.38
N ASP A 22 11.02 3.56 -2.02
CA ASP A 22 9.89 4.18 -1.33
C ASP A 22 8.66 4.25 -2.25
N ARG A 23 8.83 4.66 -3.50
CA ARG A 23 7.75 4.59 -4.49
C ARG A 23 7.22 3.18 -4.70
N MET A 24 8.10 2.18 -4.73
CA MET A 24 7.65 0.79 -4.88
C MET A 24 6.85 0.33 -3.66
N ARG A 25 7.24 0.73 -2.45
CA ARG A 25 6.46 0.44 -1.23
C ARG A 25 5.08 1.09 -1.29
N GLU A 26 4.98 2.34 -1.70
CA GLU A 26 3.70 3.05 -1.86
C GLU A 26 2.78 2.36 -2.88
N VAL A 27 3.32 1.99 -4.04
CA VAL A 27 2.55 1.29 -5.09
C VAL A 27 2.06 -0.08 -4.61
N ASN A 28 2.90 -0.82 -3.90
CA ASN A 28 2.51 -2.11 -3.34
C ASN A 28 1.43 -1.94 -2.25
N LEU A 29 1.55 -0.94 -1.38
CA LEU A 29 0.53 -0.63 -0.38
C LEU A 29 -0.80 -0.27 -1.04
N ALA A 30 -0.79 0.62 -2.03
CA ALA A 30 -1.99 0.99 -2.77
C ALA A 30 -2.63 -0.23 -3.45
N LYS A 31 -1.81 -1.11 -4.05
CA LYS A 31 -2.27 -2.35 -4.67
C LYS A 31 -2.96 -3.27 -3.64
N ASP A 32 -2.37 -3.45 -2.46
CA ASP A 32 -2.93 -4.30 -1.40
C ASP A 32 -4.25 -3.77 -0.83
N VAL A 33 -4.44 -2.45 -0.83
CA VAL A 33 -5.70 -1.81 -0.40
C VAL A 33 -6.75 -1.91 -1.50
N LEU A 34 -6.40 -1.62 -2.75
CA LEU A 34 -7.36 -1.51 -3.86
C LEU A 34 -7.82 -2.86 -4.43
N LEU A 35 -7.00 -3.91 -4.33
CA LEU A 35 -7.36 -5.25 -4.83
C LEU A 35 -8.29 -6.02 -3.89
N ASP A 36 -8.24 -5.75 -2.59
CA ASP A 36 -9.15 -6.36 -1.61
C ASP A 36 -10.39 -5.48 -1.47
N GLU A 37 -11.55 -6.00 -1.85
CA GLU A 37 -12.80 -5.25 -1.85
C GLU A 37 -13.17 -4.67 -0.48
N LYS A 38 -12.90 -5.41 0.61
CA LYS A 38 -13.20 -4.94 1.97
C LYS A 38 -12.20 -3.88 2.40
N ARG A 39 -10.92 -4.02 2.04
CA ARG A 39 -9.91 -2.98 2.32
C ARG A 39 -10.17 -1.71 1.52
N ARG A 40 -10.56 -1.85 0.25
CA ARG A 40 -10.98 -0.73 -0.58
C ARG A 40 -12.17 -0.01 0.05
N GLN A 41 -13.16 -0.74 0.55
CA GLN A 41 -14.29 -0.14 1.26
C GLN A 41 -13.85 0.62 2.52
N ALA A 42 -12.96 0.06 3.33
CA ALA A 42 -12.42 0.75 4.51
C ALA A 42 -11.64 2.02 4.14
N TYR A 43 -10.92 1.98 3.01
CA TYR A 43 -10.24 3.15 2.45
C TYR A 43 -11.23 4.21 1.96
N ASP A 44 -12.24 3.84 1.17
CA ASP A 44 -13.23 4.76 0.63
C ASP A 44 -14.07 5.42 1.75
N GLU A 45 -14.38 4.69 2.82
CA GLU A 45 -15.18 5.21 3.93
C GLU A 45 -14.38 6.08 4.91
N ARG A 46 -13.10 5.75 5.17
CA ARG A 46 -12.35 6.27 6.33
C ARG A 46 -10.89 6.65 6.02
N GLY A 47 -10.44 6.49 4.78
CA GLY A 47 -9.04 6.72 4.38
C GLY A 47 -8.04 5.71 4.96
N ILE A 48 -8.51 4.53 5.38
CA ILE A 48 -7.67 3.52 6.04
C ILE A 48 -6.77 2.81 5.02
N THR A 49 -5.46 2.96 5.20
CA THR A 49 -4.44 2.34 4.33
C THR A 49 -3.62 1.26 5.04
N THR A 50 -3.70 1.17 6.37
CA THR A 50 -2.93 0.22 7.18
C THR A 50 -3.72 -1.05 7.48
N LEU A 51 -3.00 -2.17 7.66
CA LEU A 51 -3.61 -3.44 8.06
C LEU A 51 -4.29 -3.35 9.43
N GLU A 52 -3.68 -2.62 10.37
CA GLU A 52 -4.22 -2.45 11.72
C GLU A 52 -5.53 -1.66 11.70
N GLY A 53 -5.55 -0.50 11.02
CA GLY A 53 -6.78 0.29 10.89
C GLY A 53 -7.88 -0.49 10.17
N PHE A 54 -7.52 -1.33 9.18
CA PHE A 54 -8.49 -2.19 8.51
C PHE A 54 -9.10 -3.21 9.48
N ARG A 55 -8.28 -3.85 10.32
CA ARG A 55 -8.76 -4.80 11.34
C ARG A 55 -9.67 -4.12 12.36
N GLU A 56 -9.32 -2.93 12.82
CA GLU A 56 -10.17 -2.14 13.72
C GLU A 56 -11.52 -1.78 13.07
N TRP A 57 -11.50 -1.36 11.81
CA TRP A 57 -12.71 -1.05 11.05
C TRP A 57 -13.60 -2.30 10.88
N GLN A 58 -13.00 -3.45 10.56
CA GLN A 58 -13.73 -4.72 10.46
C GLN A 58 -14.34 -5.13 11.80
N PHE A 59 -13.57 -5.03 12.88
CA PHE A 59 -14.04 -5.34 14.23
C PHE A 59 -15.22 -4.44 14.61
N LYS A 60 -15.12 -3.12 14.42
CA LYS A 60 -16.22 -2.19 14.70
C LYS A 60 -17.49 -2.52 13.91
N ARG A 61 -17.39 -2.96 12.65
CA ARG A 61 -18.56 -3.37 11.86
C ARG A 61 -19.19 -4.70 12.28
N GLN A 62 -18.40 -5.61 12.85
CA GLN A 62 -18.90 -6.92 13.28
C GLN A 62 -19.64 -6.86 14.63
N TYR A 63 -19.28 -5.92 15.50
CA TYR A 63 -19.82 -5.80 16.86
C TYR A 63 -20.84 -4.66 17.04
N VAL A 64 -21.06 -3.85 16.01
CA VAL A 64 -22.20 -2.91 15.94
C VAL A 64 -23.33 -3.63 15.20
N ARG A 65 -24.00 -4.56 15.88
CA ARG A 65 -25.22 -5.21 15.42
C ARG A 65 -26.20 -5.36 16.57
#